data_AF-C1FIR7-F1
#
_entry.id   AF-C1FIR7-F1
#
_cell.length_a   1.000
_cell.length_b   1.000
_cell.length_c   1.000
_cell.angle_alpha   90.00
_cell.angle_beta   90.00
_cell.angle_gamma   90.00
#
_symmetry.space_group_name_H-M   'P 1'
#
loop_
_entity.id
_entity.type
_entity.pdbx_description
1 polymer ?
#
loop_
_entity_poly.entity_id
_entity_poly.type
_entity_poly.pdbx_seq_one_letter_code
_entity_poly.pdbx_strand_id
1 'polypeptide(L)'
;MFGPKDSMVQGLLQAMKPHARSAKDDDDHSAEVRHAEFNALVEQIARESTEPENDPEKSLKSGLIRLRDALASMPSTPSARHDVAAELVHLHAHTRRYWSVRRGDHHGAFTAEEIPVRENEVNSFGIGAEGASEQIVKQVRPEYKAGTAGGALLVWYKQEMSDPLQWVNANRRGCVVIPDVSCAYSPRPGVAVAKCGAREREAWLAHLAEHPEDPWPQHTGPWGPANAQRLIGSPVLDAFMAAHKAGWGTKFGGGRDEEDEPGRPRLDPDVLTWLLDRKHPEC
;
A
#
# COMPACT_ATOMS: atom_id res chain seq x y z
N MET A 1 -17.52 -0.93 6.16
CA MET A 1 -17.09 -1.44 7.48
C MET A 1 -16.21 -2.65 7.23
N PHE A 2 -14.92 -2.57 7.53
CA PHE A 2 -13.93 -3.61 7.25
C PHE A 2 -14.17 -4.81 8.18
N GLY A 3 -14.10 -6.03 7.65
CA GLY A 3 -14.21 -7.24 8.46
C GLY A 3 -13.01 -7.39 9.41
N PRO A 4 -13.15 -8.12 10.52
CA PRO A 4 -12.09 -8.26 11.54
C PRO A 4 -10.81 -8.96 11.05
N LYS A 5 -10.77 -9.53 9.83
CA LYS A 5 -9.58 -10.15 9.23
C LYS A 5 -8.84 -9.26 8.21
N ASP A 6 -9.42 -8.14 7.81
CA ASP A 6 -8.93 -7.30 6.70
C ASP A 6 -8.47 -5.90 7.17
N SER A 7 -8.28 -5.72 8.48
CA SER A 7 -7.86 -4.43 9.05
C SER A 7 -6.33 -4.26 9.00
N MET A 8 -5.86 -3.05 8.70
CA MET A 8 -4.45 -2.62 8.79
C MET A 8 -3.78 -3.10 10.08
N VAL A 9 -4.51 -2.96 11.17
CA VAL A 9 -4.10 -3.35 12.51
C VAL A 9 -3.80 -4.85 12.60
N GLN A 10 -4.65 -5.69 12.02
CA GLN A 10 -4.44 -7.13 12.02
C GLN A 10 -3.27 -7.53 11.13
N GLY A 11 -3.11 -6.88 9.97
CA GLY A 11 -1.93 -7.06 9.13
C GLY A 11 -0.63 -6.76 9.88
N LEU A 12 -0.61 -5.66 10.62
CA LEU A 12 0.51 -5.26 11.47
C LEU A 12 0.80 -6.28 12.58
N LEU A 13 -0.22 -6.68 13.34
CA LEU A 13 -0.07 -7.67 14.42
C LEU A 13 0.45 -9.02 13.90
N GLN A 14 -0.07 -9.50 12.76
CA GLN A 14 0.41 -10.74 12.16
C GLN A 14 1.85 -10.62 11.67
N ALA A 15 2.24 -9.48 11.10
CA ALA A 15 3.60 -9.23 10.64
C ALA A 15 4.62 -9.14 11.79
N MET A 16 4.22 -8.61 12.95
CA MET A 16 5.07 -8.49 14.15
C MET A 16 5.23 -9.80 14.91
N LYS A 17 4.25 -10.71 14.84
CA LYS A 17 4.19 -11.94 15.64
C LYS A 17 5.44 -12.83 15.57
N PRO A 18 6.10 -13.06 14.42
CA PRO A 18 7.34 -13.84 14.37
C PRO A 18 8.49 -13.20 15.15
N HIS A 19 8.57 -11.87 15.14
CA HIS A 19 9.64 -11.11 15.80
C HIS A 19 9.44 -11.06 17.32
N ALA A 20 8.20 -10.96 17.77
CA ALA A 20 7.85 -11.07 19.19
C ALA A 20 8.19 -12.46 19.78
N ARG A 21 8.04 -13.52 18.97
CA ARG A 21 8.40 -14.89 19.38
C ARG A 21 9.91 -15.12 19.41
N SER A 22 10.65 -14.59 18.45
CA SER A 22 12.11 -14.67 18.47
C SER A 22 12.68 -14.04 19.74
N ALA A 23 12.16 -12.87 20.13
CA ALA A 23 12.58 -12.20 21.35
C ALA A 23 12.30 -13.02 22.64
N LYS A 24 11.24 -13.83 22.63
CA LYS A 24 10.95 -14.79 23.69
C LYS A 24 11.97 -15.91 23.76
N ASP A 25 12.37 -16.44 22.62
CA ASP A 25 13.37 -17.51 22.54
C ASP A 25 14.77 -16.99 22.93
N ASP A 26 15.04 -15.69 22.76
CA ASP A 26 16.27 -15.00 23.17
C ASP A 26 16.25 -14.52 24.64
N ASP A 27 15.24 -14.89 25.44
CA ASP A 27 15.02 -14.46 26.83
C ASP A 27 14.98 -12.91 27.04
N ASP A 28 14.66 -12.13 25.99
CA ASP A 28 14.50 -10.68 26.11
C ASP A 28 13.09 -10.31 26.64
N HIS A 29 12.96 -10.41 27.97
CA HIS A 29 11.74 -10.06 28.70
C HIS A 29 11.25 -8.63 28.41
N SER A 30 12.16 -7.71 28.07
CA SER A 30 11.80 -6.32 27.77
C SER A 30 11.08 -6.19 26.44
N ALA A 31 11.47 -6.97 25.43
CA ALA A 31 10.80 -7.00 24.13
C ALA A 31 9.42 -7.66 24.23
N GLU A 32 9.29 -8.74 25.02
CA GLU A 32 7.99 -9.39 25.26
C GLU A 32 6.98 -8.42 25.88
N VAL A 33 7.37 -7.71 26.94
CA VAL A 33 6.50 -6.72 27.61
C VAL A 33 6.08 -5.62 26.64
N ARG A 34 7.01 -5.06 25.86
CA ARG A 34 6.71 -4.02 24.86
C ARG A 34 5.72 -4.51 23.80
N HIS A 35 5.88 -5.75 23.30
CA HIS A 35 4.94 -6.33 22.36
C HIS A 35 3.55 -6.56 22.97
N ALA A 36 3.47 -6.95 24.24
CA ALA A 36 2.20 -7.10 24.94
C ALA A 36 1.50 -5.75 25.16
N GLU A 37 2.24 -4.73 25.60
CA GLU A 37 1.74 -3.35 25.74
C GLU A 37 1.25 -2.80 24.40
N PHE A 38 2.00 -3.05 23.32
CA PHE A 38 1.60 -2.67 21.98
C PHE A 38 0.28 -3.33 21.54
N ASN A 39 0.12 -4.63 21.79
CA ASN A 39 -1.12 -5.33 21.47
C ASN A 39 -2.31 -4.76 22.26
N ALA A 40 -2.11 -4.44 23.55
CA ALA A 40 -3.15 -3.84 24.38
C ALA A 40 -3.55 -2.44 23.87
N LEU A 41 -2.58 -1.62 23.45
CA LEU A 41 -2.83 -0.32 22.83
C LEU A 41 -3.65 -0.47 21.54
N VAL A 42 -3.28 -1.42 20.70
CA VAL A 42 -3.98 -1.73 19.46
C VAL A 42 -5.45 -2.11 19.72
N GLU A 43 -5.70 -2.99 20.69
CA GLU A 43 -7.06 -3.39 21.08
C GLU A 43 -7.86 -2.22 21.67
N GLN A 44 -7.19 -1.33 22.41
CA GLN A 44 -7.81 -0.10 22.90
C GLN A 44 -8.25 0.81 21.75
N ILE A 45 -7.37 1.09 20.80
CA ILE A 45 -7.69 1.94 19.63
C ILE A 45 -8.83 1.33 18.81
N ALA A 46 -8.82 0.01 18.62
CA ALA A 46 -9.87 -0.69 17.89
C ALA A 46 -11.24 -0.51 18.58
N ARG A 47 -11.31 -0.61 19.90
CA ARG A 47 -12.55 -0.36 20.67
C ARG A 47 -13.01 1.08 20.56
N GLU A 48 -12.11 2.05 20.79
CA GLU A 48 -12.40 3.49 20.69
C GLU A 48 -12.94 3.85 19.30
N SER A 49 -12.38 3.28 18.22
CA SER A 49 -12.81 3.55 16.84
C SER A 49 -14.20 3.02 16.46
N THR A 50 -14.79 2.15 17.28
CA THR A 50 -16.16 1.61 17.07
C THR A 50 -17.24 2.36 17.84
N GLU A 51 -16.86 3.24 18.78
CA GLU A 51 -17.79 4.08 19.51
C GLU A 51 -18.24 5.27 18.64
N PRO A 52 -19.51 5.71 18.73
CA PRO A 52 -19.98 6.87 17.98
C PRO A 52 -19.16 8.12 18.34
N GLU A 53 -18.67 8.79 17.30
CA GLU A 53 -17.68 9.86 17.31
C GLU A 53 -18.23 11.14 17.98
N ASN A 54 -18.26 11.17 19.31
CA ASN A 54 -18.62 12.35 20.11
C ASN A 54 -17.41 13.06 20.72
N ASP A 55 -16.23 12.43 20.70
CA ASP A 55 -15.00 12.92 21.34
C ASP A 55 -13.85 12.95 20.31
N PRO A 56 -13.27 14.14 19.99
CA PRO A 56 -12.16 14.26 19.05
C PRO A 56 -10.88 13.54 19.52
N GLU A 57 -10.69 13.33 20.83
CA GLU A 57 -9.56 12.56 21.37
C GLU A 57 -9.68 11.06 21.07
N LYS A 58 -10.91 10.56 20.88
CA LYS A 58 -11.21 9.19 20.48
C LYS A 58 -11.37 9.02 18.97
N SER A 59 -11.05 10.04 18.17
CA SER A 59 -11.09 9.93 16.71
C SER A 59 -10.09 8.88 16.20
N LEU A 60 -10.39 8.28 15.04
CA LEU A 60 -9.49 7.34 14.38
C LEU A 60 -8.10 7.94 14.14
N LYS A 61 -8.04 9.24 13.79
CA LYS A 61 -6.77 9.96 13.62
C LYS A 61 -5.96 9.95 14.92
N SER A 62 -6.55 10.34 16.05
CA SER A 62 -5.88 10.34 17.35
C SER A 62 -5.37 8.95 17.74
N GLY A 63 -6.16 7.90 17.48
CA GLY A 63 -5.74 6.51 17.66
C GLY A 63 -4.54 6.13 16.79
N LEU A 64 -4.55 6.46 15.50
CA LEU A 64 -3.42 6.19 14.60
C LEU A 64 -2.16 6.97 14.97
N ILE A 65 -2.28 8.19 15.49
CA ILE A 65 -1.15 8.96 16.01
C ILE A 65 -0.53 8.29 17.24
N ARG A 66 -1.35 7.79 18.18
CA ARG A 66 -0.86 7.00 19.32
C ARG A 66 -0.16 5.71 18.85
N LEU A 67 -0.70 5.04 17.84
CA LEU A 67 -0.09 3.86 17.24
C LEU A 67 1.27 4.17 16.58
N ARG A 68 1.35 5.28 15.84
CA ARG A 68 2.59 5.80 15.24
C ARG A 68 3.65 6.03 16.31
N ASP A 69 3.30 6.72 17.39
CA ASP A 69 4.25 7.08 18.45
C ASP A 69 4.73 5.85 19.22
N ALA A 70 3.84 4.87 19.44
CA ALA A 70 4.21 3.58 20.03
C ALA A 70 5.16 2.78 19.12
N LEU A 71 4.90 2.71 17.81
CA LEU A 71 5.83 2.08 16.87
C LEU A 71 7.17 2.82 16.83
N ALA A 72 7.14 4.15 16.87
CA ALA A 72 8.35 4.96 16.78
C ALA A 72 9.28 4.82 18.00
N SER A 73 8.73 4.47 19.17
CA SER A 73 9.50 4.23 20.40
C SER A 73 10.05 2.80 20.50
N MET A 74 9.59 1.86 19.67
CA MET A 74 10.11 0.50 19.62
C MET A 74 11.48 0.44 18.91
N PRO A 75 12.44 -0.38 19.38
CA PRO A 75 13.74 -0.51 18.76
C PRO A 75 13.61 -1.20 17.41
N SER A 76 14.10 -0.57 16.35
CA SER A 76 14.05 -1.17 15.02
C SER A 76 15.22 -2.14 14.84
N THR A 77 14.94 -3.30 14.26
CA THR A 77 15.96 -4.29 13.87
C THR A 77 15.99 -4.42 12.35
N PRO A 78 17.05 -5.01 11.74
CA PRO A 78 17.07 -5.23 10.30
C PRO A 78 15.84 -5.99 9.77
N SER A 79 15.29 -6.93 10.55
CA SER A 79 14.12 -7.73 10.16
C SER A 79 12.76 -7.16 10.59
N ALA A 80 12.74 -6.20 11.53
CA ALA A 80 11.53 -5.54 12.03
C ALA A 80 11.72 -4.02 12.07
N ARG A 81 11.26 -3.33 11.02
CA ARG A 81 11.39 -1.88 10.83
C ARG A 81 10.19 -1.14 11.41
N HIS A 82 10.10 -1.10 12.74
CA HIS A 82 9.04 -0.35 13.43
C HIS A 82 9.05 1.13 13.06
N ASP A 83 10.23 1.66 12.73
CA ASP A 83 10.41 2.99 12.18
C ASP A 83 9.65 3.22 10.88
N VAL A 84 9.87 2.38 9.86
CA VAL A 84 9.15 2.44 8.57
C VAL A 84 7.65 2.22 8.77
N ALA A 85 7.28 1.30 9.66
CA ALA A 85 5.87 1.06 10.00
C ALA A 85 5.21 2.32 10.57
N ALA A 86 5.87 3.02 11.49
CA ALA A 86 5.37 4.28 12.05
C ALA A 86 5.19 5.36 10.97
N GLU A 87 6.10 5.46 10.00
CA GLU A 87 5.99 6.43 8.90
C GLU A 87 4.79 6.15 8.00
N LEU A 88 4.51 4.88 7.69
CA LEU A 88 3.31 4.50 6.95
C LEU A 88 2.02 4.79 7.76
N VAL A 89 2.02 4.50 9.06
CA VAL A 89 0.90 4.80 9.95
C VAL A 89 0.66 6.31 10.04
N HIS A 90 1.71 7.13 10.05
CA HIS A 90 1.61 8.59 10.00
C HIS A 90 0.88 9.07 8.74
N LEU A 91 1.24 8.53 7.57
CA LEU A 91 0.52 8.83 6.32
C LEU A 91 -0.94 8.39 6.40
N HIS A 92 -1.23 7.23 6.97
CA HIS A 92 -2.60 6.78 7.18
C HIS A 92 -3.40 7.70 8.11
N ALA A 93 -2.78 8.21 9.19
CA ALA A 93 -3.40 9.13 10.14
C ALA A 93 -3.75 10.49 9.51
N HIS A 94 -2.97 10.92 8.53
CA HIS A 94 -3.19 12.16 7.78
C HIS A 94 -4.01 11.98 6.49
N THR A 95 -4.43 10.74 6.18
CA THR A 95 -5.37 10.48 5.09
C THR A 95 -6.79 10.77 5.56
N ARG A 96 -7.43 11.74 4.94
CA ARG A 96 -8.78 12.22 5.23
C ARG A 96 -9.85 11.31 4.63
N ARG A 97 -9.59 10.71 3.46
CA ARG A 97 -10.58 9.90 2.75
C ARG A 97 -10.01 8.58 2.26
N TYR A 98 -10.78 7.53 2.50
CA TYR A 98 -10.54 6.22 1.91
C TYR A 98 -11.67 5.86 0.96
N TRP A 99 -11.29 5.30 -0.17
CA TRP A 99 -12.16 4.74 -1.18
C TRP A 99 -12.01 3.23 -1.18
N SER A 100 -13.10 2.56 -1.53
CA SER A 100 -13.08 1.13 -1.83
C SER A 100 -13.76 0.92 -3.17
N VAL A 101 -13.26 -0.06 -3.94
CA VAL A 101 -13.90 -0.44 -5.18
C VAL A 101 -15.27 -1.00 -4.85
N ARG A 102 -16.33 -0.41 -5.41
CA ARG A 102 -17.71 -0.86 -5.22
C ARG A 102 -17.80 -2.32 -5.70
N ARG A 103 -18.24 -3.21 -4.80
CA ARG A 103 -18.53 -4.61 -5.13
C ARG A 103 -19.87 -4.65 -5.86
N GLY A 104 -19.83 -4.50 -7.18
CA GLY A 104 -21.00 -4.62 -8.05
C GLY A 104 -20.65 -5.44 -9.29
N ASP A 105 -21.67 -5.97 -9.95
CA ASP A 105 -21.54 -6.97 -11.01
C ASP A 105 -20.69 -6.48 -12.20
N HIS A 106 -20.71 -5.18 -12.48
CA HIS A 106 -19.97 -4.56 -13.58
C HIS A 106 -18.45 -4.45 -13.38
N HIS A 107 -17.94 -4.74 -12.18
CA HIS A 107 -16.50 -4.71 -11.86
C HIS A 107 -16.00 -6.00 -11.20
N GLY A 108 -16.83 -7.04 -11.21
CA GLY A 108 -16.52 -8.36 -10.67
C GLY A 108 -15.41 -9.06 -11.45
N ALA A 109 -14.90 -10.15 -10.86
CA ALA A 109 -14.15 -11.12 -11.64
C ALA A 109 -15.08 -11.79 -12.64
N PHE A 110 -14.57 -12.14 -13.81
CA PHE A 110 -15.34 -12.78 -14.87
C PHE A 110 -14.53 -13.92 -15.47
N THR A 111 -15.21 -15.03 -15.72
CA THR A 111 -14.66 -16.18 -16.43
C THR A 111 -15.25 -16.18 -17.82
N ALA A 112 -14.39 -16.09 -18.84
CA ALA A 112 -14.82 -16.11 -20.22
C ALA A 112 -15.29 -17.52 -20.64
N GLU A 113 -15.98 -17.55 -21.77
CA GLU A 113 -16.34 -18.81 -22.44
C GLU A 113 -15.08 -19.63 -22.75
N GLU A 114 -15.26 -20.95 -22.81
CA GLU A 114 -14.15 -21.86 -23.10
C GLU A 114 -13.66 -21.64 -24.53
N ILE A 115 -12.35 -21.48 -24.65
CA ILE A 115 -11.68 -21.30 -25.93
C ILE A 115 -11.05 -22.64 -26.30
N PRO A 116 -11.49 -23.29 -27.41
CA PRO A 116 -10.82 -24.45 -27.94
C PRO A 116 -9.47 -24.03 -28.52
N VAL A 117 -8.39 -24.52 -27.92
CA VAL A 117 -7.02 -24.25 -28.37
C VAL A 117 -6.58 -25.38 -29.29
N ARG A 118 -6.23 -25.00 -30.52
CA ARG A 118 -5.66 -25.90 -31.51
C ARG A 118 -4.18 -26.13 -31.25
N GLU A 119 -3.66 -27.26 -31.72
CA GLU A 119 -2.24 -27.61 -31.54
C GLU A 119 -1.28 -26.55 -32.12
N ASN A 120 -1.66 -25.88 -33.21
CA ASN A 120 -0.88 -24.78 -33.79
C ASN A 120 -1.02 -23.42 -33.05
N GLU A 121 -1.94 -23.30 -32.09
CA GLU A 121 -2.23 -22.08 -31.32
C GLU A 121 -1.70 -22.13 -29.88
N VAL A 122 -1.24 -23.30 -29.42
CA VAL A 122 -0.76 -23.57 -28.07
C VAL A 122 0.26 -22.54 -27.56
N ASN A 123 1.18 -22.09 -28.41
CA ASN A 123 2.21 -21.11 -28.04
C ASN A 123 1.61 -19.75 -27.66
N SER A 124 0.53 -19.32 -28.31
CA SER A 124 -0.17 -18.07 -27.99
C SER A 124 -0.86 -18.10 -26.61
N PHE A 125 -1.08 -19.31 -26.08
CA PHE A 125 -1.63 -19.56 -24.76
C PHE A 125 -0.60 -20.10 -23.76
N GLY A 126 0.70 -20.04 -24.10
CA GLY A 126 1.80 -20.49 -23.24
C GLY A 126 1.86 -22.00 -23.01
N ILE A 127 1.23 -22.77 -23.90
CA ILE A 127 1.25 -24.24 -23.91
C ILE A 127 2.33 -24.64 -24.92
N GLY A 128 3.29 -25.48 -24.53
CA GLY A 128 4.35 -25.92 -25.44
C GLY A 128 3.77 -26.66 -26.65
N ALA A 129 4.30 -26.40 -27.85
CA ALA A 129 3.86 -27.08 -29.06
C ALA A 129 4.45 -28.48 -29.20
N GLU A 130 3.59 -29.49 -29.36
CA GLU A 130 3.98 -30.87 -29.70
C GLU A 130 3.74 -31.22 -31.18
N GLY A 131 3.09 -30.32 -31.94
CA GLY A 131 2.78 -30.49 -33.36
C GLY A 131 2.16 -29.25 -33.99
N ALA A 132 1.81 -29.32 -35.28
CA ALA A 132 1.22 -28.23 -36.05
C ALA A 132 -0.04 -28.71 -36.80
N SER A 133 -1.01 -29.27 -36.06
CA SER A 133 -2.31 -29.66 -36.61
C SER A 133 -3.45 -28.73 -36.16
N GLU A 134 -4.61 -28.83 -36.82
CA GLU A 134 -5.84 -28.15 -36.42
C GLU A 134 -6.59 -28.87 -35.28
N GLN A 135 -6.04 -29.97 -34.75
CA GLN A 135 -6.68 -30.72 -33.68
C GLN A 135 -6.81 -29.85 -32.43
N ILE A 136 -8.01 -29.86 -31.82
CA ILE A 136 -8.22 -29.25 -30.51
C ILE A 136 -7.50 -30.12 -29.48
N VAL A 137 -6.47 -29.56 -28.85
CA VAL A 137 -5.64 -30.26 -27.86
C VAL A 137 -5.96 -29.84 -26.44
N LYS A 138 -6.60 -28.69 -26.24
CA LYS A 138 -6.99 -28.19 -24.91
C LYS A 138 -8.17 -27.24 -24.98
N GLN A 139 -8.97 -27.22 -23.92
CA GLN A 139 -9.93 -26.16 -23.64
C GLN A 139 -9.34 -25.23 -22.60
N VAL A 140 -9.14 -23.96 -22.94
CA VAL A 140 -8.68 -22.94 -22.00
C VAL A 140 -9.88 -22.11 -21.57
N ARG A 141 -9.99 -21.86 -20.27
CA ARG A 141 -11.04 -21.02 -19.70
C ARG A 141 -10.40 -19.78 -19.07
N PRO A 142 -10.31 -18.66 -19.79
CA PRO A 142 -9.66 -17.46 -19.26
C PRO A 142 -10.42 -16.89 -18.06
N GLU A 143 -9.69 -16.60 -16.99
CA GLU A 143 -10.22 -15.94 -15.80
C GLU A 143 -9.65 -14.53 -15.66
N TYR A 144 -10.54 -13.56 -15.54
CA TYR A 144 -10.19 -12.15 -15.37
C TYR A 144 -10.52 -11.69 -13.95
N LYS A 145 -9.55 -11.05 -13.30
CA LYS A 145 -9.71 -10.51 -11.95
C LYS A 145 -10.68 -9.34 -11.94
N ALA A 146 -11.25 -9.06 -10.77
CA ALA A 146 -12.06 -7.86 -10.57
C ALA A 146 -11.31 -6.59 -11.01
N GLY A 147 -11.98 -5.73 -11.77
CA GLY A 147 -11.41 -4.50 -12.30
C GLY A 147 -10.55 -4.63 -13.56
N THR A 148 -10.32 -5.85 -14.10
CA THR A 148 -9.49 -6.06 -15.31
C THR A 148 -9.96 -5.22 -16.49
N ALA A 149 -11.28 -5.13 -16.74
CA ALA A 149 -11.84 -4.32 -17.81
C ALA A 149 -11.46 -2.82 -17.70
N GLY A 150 -11.57 -2.25 -16.50
CA GLY A 150 -11.14 -0.88 -16.24
C GLY A 150 -9.63 -0.71 -16.36
N GLY A 151 -8.85 -1.69 -15.89
CA GLY A 151 -7.40 -1.73 -16.07
C GLY A 151 -7.02 -1.71 -17.55
N ALA A 152 -7.66 -2.54 -18.37
CA ALA A 152 -7.40 -2.64 -19.81
C ALA A 152 -7.65 -1.31 -20.54
N LEU A 153 -8.70 -0.56 -20.16
CA LEU A 153 -8.95 0.78 -20.71
C LEU A 153 -7.84 1.77 -20.32
N LEU A 154 -7.33 1.70 -19.08
CA LEU A 154 -6.25 2.57 -18.61
C LEU A 154 -4.90 2.26 -19.27
N VAL A 155 -4.68 1.02 -19.69
CA VAL A 155 -3.43 0.60 -20.34
C VAL A 155 -3.58 0.32 -21.83
N TRP A 156 -4.65 0.81 -22.46
CA TRP A 156 -4.94 0.52 -23.87
C TRP A 156 -3.75 0.81 -24.81
N TYR A 157 -2.94 1.82 -24.48
CA TYR A 157 -1.73 2.17 -25.21
C TYR A 157 -0.48 1.36 -24.83
N LYS A 158 -0.51 0.62 -23.72
CA LYS A 158 0.61 -0.17 -23.20
C LYS A 158 0.36 -1.67 -23.38
N GLN A 159 0.57 -2.14 -24.61
CA GLN A 159 0.28 -3.51 -25.05
C GLN A 159 1.29 -4.57 -24.59
N GLU A 160 2.40 -4.18 -23.95
CA GLU A 160 3.45 -5.10 -23.48
C GLU A 160 3.11 -5.81 -22.16
N MET A 161 2.02 -5.42 -21.49
CA MET A 161 1.64 -5.94 -20.17
C MET A 161 0.55 -7.00 -20.30
N SER A 162 0.83 -8.22 -19.85
CA SER A 162 -0.15 -9.32 -19.82
C SER A 162 -1.22 -9.16 -18.74
N ASP A 163 -0.91 -8.51 -17.61
CA ASP A 163 -1.88 -8.14 -16.56
C ASP A 163 -1.99 -6.61 -16.46
N PRO A 164 -3.05 -5.99 -17.00
CA PRO A 164 -3.22 -4.54 -16.95
C PRO A 164 -3.34 -4.00 -15.52
N LEU A 165 -3.80 -4.82 -14.57
CA LEU A 165 -3.92 -4.42 -13.17
C LEU A 165 -2.55 -4.30 -12.49
N GLN A 166 -1.56 -5.11 -12.91
CA GLN A 166 -0.22 -5.01 -12.35
C GLN A 166 0.39 -3.63 -12.61
N TRP A 167 0.23 -3.13 -13.84
CA TRP A 167 0.71 -1.80 -14.21
C TRP A 167 -0.05 -0.69 -13.46
N VAL A 168 -1.38 -0.78 -13.41
CA VAL A 168 -2.21 0.21 -12.70
C VAL A 168 -1.86 0.25 -11.21
N ASN A 169 -1.65 -0.90 -10.57
CA ASN A 169 -1.28 -0.97 -9.15
C ASN A 169 0.11 -0.41 -8.89
N ALA A 170 1.08 -0.63 -9.80
CA ALA A 170 2.40 -0.02 -9.69
C ALA A 170 2.34 1.52 -9.76
N ASN A 171 1.51 2.07 -10.65
CA ASN A 171 1.39 3.52 -10.85
C ASN A 171 0.49 4.23 -9.82
N ARG A 172 -0.19 3.48 -8.95
CA ARG A 172 -0.98 4.05 -7.85
C ARG A 172 -0.20 4.14 -6.55
N ARG A 173 0.98 3.53 -6.48
CA ARG A 173 1.67 3.33 -5.21
C ARG A 173 2.16 4.65 -4.64
N GLY A 174 1.84 4.91 -3.38
CA GLY A 174 2.22 6.10 -2.64
C GLY A 174 1.34 7.31 -2.95
N CYS A 175 1.15 7.62 -4.23
CA CYS A 175 0.32 8.76 -4.65
C CYS A 175 -1.18 8.50 -4.45
N VAL A 176 -1.66 7.27 -4.63
CA VAL A 176 -3.10 6.91 -4.51
C VAL A 176 -3.34 5.81 -3.46
N VAL A 177 -2.39 4.89 -3.30
CA VAL A 177 -2.47 3.76 -2.37
C VAL A 177 -1.19 3.72 -1.53
N ILE A 178 -1.31 3.94 -0.22
CA ILE A 178 -0.20 3.74 0.72
C ILE A 178 0.16 2.25 0.77
N PRO A 179 1.46 1.87 0.76
CA PRO A 179 1.88 0.49 0.94
C PRO A 179 1.37 -0.12 2.25
N ASP A 180 1.13 -1.43 2.25
CA ASP A 180 0.72 -2.14 3.46
C ASP A 180 1.80 -2.06 4.54
N VAL A 181 1.41 -1.72 5.78
CA VAL A 181 2.33 -1.58 6.92
C VAL A 181 3.13 -2.86 7.20
N SER A 182 2.62 -4.03 6.82
CA SER A 182 3.35 -5.30 6.93
C SER A 182 4.64 -5.35 6.11
N CYS A 183 4.80 -4.49 5.09
CA CYS A 183 6.03 -4.44 4.30
C CYS A 183 7.27 -4.00 5.10
N ALA A 184 7.06 -3.39 6.26
CA ALA A 184 8.11 -3.02 7.21
C ALA A 184 8.66 -4.22 8.00
N TYR A 185 8.14 -5.43 7.79
CA TYR A 185 8.53 -6.62 8.54
C TYR A 185 8.90 -7.75 7.59
N SER A 186 10.02 -8.40 7.89
CA SER A 186 10.38 -9.63 7.22
C SER A 186 9.46 -10.77 7.70
N PRO A 187 9.02 -11.67 6.79
CA PRO A 187 8.28 -12.88 7.19
C PRO A 187 9.09 -13.82 8.09
N ARG A 188 10.42 -13.68 8.11
CA ARG A 188 11.35 -14.51 8.88
C ARG A 188 12.24 -13.62 9.76
N PRO A 189 12.27 -13.83 11.09
CA PRO A 189 13.22 -13.16 11.96
C PRO A 189 14.66 -13.34 11.47
N GLY A 190 15.51 -12.32 11.66
CA GLY A 190 16.92 -12.33 11.22
C GLY A 190 17.16 -12.09 9.73
N VAL A 191 16.12 -12.14 8.88
CA VAL A 191 16.23 -11.73 7.47
C VAL A 191 15.92 -10.24 7.36
N ALA A 192 16.88 -9.46 6.86
CA ALA A 192 16.71 -8.01 6.75
C ALA A 192 15.61 -7.62 5.74
N VAL A 193 14.84 -6.60 6.09
CA VAL A 193 13.92 -5.94 5.17
C VAL A 193 14.74 -5.16 4.15
N ALA A 194 14.56 -5.48 2.87
CA ALA A 194 15.32 -4.86 1.81
C ALA A 194 14.96 -3.36 1.66
N LYS A 195 15.97 -2.54 1.36
CA LYS A 195 15.82 -1.11 0.98
C LYS A 195 15.27 -0.20 2.08
N CYS A 196 15.49 -0.52 3.36
CA CYS A 196 15.10 0.34 4.50
C CYS A 196 16.27 1.13 5.09
N GLY A 197 17.31 1.42 4.31
CA GLY A 197 18.47 2.16 4.77
C GLY A 197 18.22 3.67 4.80
N ALA A 198 19.12 4.41 5.46
CA ALA A 198 19.03 5.87 5.55
C ALA A 198 19.00 6.54 4.17
N ARG A 199 19.80 6.04 3.22
CA ARG A 199 19.85 6.53 1.84
C ARG A 199 18.52 6.33 1.10
N GLU A 200 17.92 5.15 1.23
CA GLU A 200 16.64 4.85 0.60
C GLU A 200 15.51 5.73 1.18
N ARG A 201 15.53 5.93 2.50
CA ARG A 201 14.61 6.84 3.18
C ARG A 201 14.77 8.28 2.74
N GLU A 202 16.00 8.80 2.67
CA GLU A 202 16.27 10.16 2.20
C GLU A 202 15.72 10.37 0.79
N ALA A 203 15.98 9.44 -0.12
CA ALA A 203 15.44 9.47 -1.47
C ALA A 203 13.90 9.38 -1.50
N TRP A 204 13.29 8.61 -0.61
CA TRP A 204 11.83 8.56 -0.46
C TRP A 204 11.25 9.89 0.02
N LEU A 205 11.86 10.52 1.02
CA LEU A 205 11.39 11.80 1.57
C LEU A 205 11.56 12.94 0.56
N ALA A 206 12.67 12.97 -0.17
CA ALA A 206 12.87 13.90 -1.28
C ALA A 206 11.78 13.72 -2.35
N HIS A 207 11.48 12.47 -2.73
CA HIS A 207 10.39 12.16 -3.65
C HIS A 207 9.03 12.67 -3.16
N LEU A 208 8.70 12.46 -1.87
CA LEU A 208 7.46 12.95 -1.28
C LEU A 208 7.37 14.49 -1.30
N ALA A 209 8.48 15.19 -1.14
CA ALA A 209 8.53 16.64 -1.14
C ALA A 209 8.41 17.25 -2.55
N GLU A 210 9.12 16.66 -3.53
CA GLU A 210 9.30 17.26 -4.86
C GLU A 210 8.30 16.72 -5.90
N HIS A 211 7.99 15.43 -5.83
CA HIS A 211 7.17 14.70 -6.81
C HIS A 211 6.10 13.81 -6.15
N PRO A 212 5.26 14.35 -5.23
CA PRO A 212 4.26 13.54 -4.52
C PRO A 212 3.25 12.86 -5.45
N GLU A 213 3.01 13.41 -6.64
CA GLU A 213 2.12 12.88 -7.67
C GLU A 213 2.63 11.59 -8.33
N ASP A 214 3.95 11.41 -8.33
CA ASP A 214 4.56 10.29 -9.00
C ASP A 214 4.51 9.03 -8.13
N PRO A 215 4.40 7.84 -8.73
CA PRO A 215 4.45 6.60 -7.99
C PRO A 215 5.76 6.48 -7.22
N TRP A 216 5.70 5.98 -5.98
CA TRP A 216 6.91 5.83 -5.17
C TRP A 216 7.94 4.92 -5.85
N PRO A 217 9.21 5.36 -5.99
CA PRO A 217 10.20 4.56 -6.68
C PRO A 217 10.47 3.23 -5.96
N GLN A 218 10.56 2.14 -6.71
CA GLN A 218 10.73 0.78 -6.14
C GLN A 218 12.04 0.59 -5.36
N HIS A 219 13.00 1.50 -5.52
CA HIS A 219 14.31 1.44 -4.88
C HIS A 219 14.39 2.20 -3.55
N THR A 220 13.38 3.00 -3.19
CA THR A 220 13.41 3.87 -2.00
C THR A 220 12.79 3.24 -0.75
N GLY A 221 12.36 1.98 -0.84
CA GLY A 221 11.81 1.27 0.30
C GLY A 221 11.28 -0.12 -0.02
N PRO A 222 10.74 -0.82 0.98
CA PRO A 222 10.20 -2.17 0.86
C PRO A 222 8.79 -2.16 0.24
N TRP A 223 8.52 -1.24 -0.70
CA TRP A 223 7.20 -0.95 -1.22
C TRP A 223 6.69 -2.10 -2.10
N GLY A 224 6.09 -3.11 -1.48
CA GLY A 224 5.49 -4.23 -2.18
C GLY A 224 4.27 -3.84 -3.00
N PRO A 225 3.86 -4.64 -4.00
CA PRO A 225 2.61 -4.43 -4.74
C PRO A 225 1.36 -4.84 -3.93
N ALA A 226 1.54 -5.46 -2.76
CA ALA A 226 0.44 -5.94 -1.95
C ALA A 226 -0.30 -4.79 -1.26
N ASN A 227 -1.63 -4.82 -1.34
CA ASN A 227 -2.55 -4.00 -0.57
C ASN A 227 -3.59 -4.95 0.06
N ALA A 228 -3.18 -5.67 1.10
CA ALA A 228 -4.03 -6.67 1.73
C ALA A 228 -5.30 -6.03 2.33
N GLN A 229 -5.16 -4.79 2.80
CA GLN A 229 -6.22 -3.97 3.40
C GLN A 229 -7.25 -3.48 2.37
N ARG A 230 -6.93 -3.53 1.06
CA ARG A 230 -7.75 -3.02 -0.05
C ARG A 230 -8.17 -1.57 0.13
N LEU A 231 -7.33 -0.78 0.82
CA LEU A 231 -7.55 0.64 1.04
C LEU A 231 -7.02 1.43 -0.13
N ILE A 232 -7.84 2.32 -0.68
CA ILE A 232 -7.41 3.33 -1.65
C ILE A 232 -7.52 4.66 -0.94
N GLY A 233 -6.44 5.43 -0.89
CA GLY A 233 -6.36 6.65 -0.11
C GLY A 233 -4.91 6.96 0.25
N SER A 234 -4.59 8.25 0.22
CA SER A 234 -3.31 8.79 0.66
C SER A 234 -3.49 10.29 0.94
N PRO A 235 -2.59 10.92 1.73
CA PRO A 235 -2.63 12.36 1.93
C PRO A 235 -2.34 13.14 0.64
N VAL A 236 -1.60 12.53 -0.31
CA VAL A 236 -1.37 13.09 -1.65
C VAL A 236 -2.69 13.17 -2.41
N LEU A 237 -3.45 12.07 -2.46
CA LEU A 237 -4.74 12.05 -3.15
C LEU A 237 -5.71 13.06 -2.53
N ASP A 238 -5.70 13.20 -1.20
CA ASP A 238 -6.49 14.22 -0.52
C ASP A 238 -6.08 15.64 -0.92
N ALA A 239 -4.79 15.92 -1.05
CA ALA A 239 -4.29 17.20 -1.52
C ALA A 239 -4.74 17.48 -2.97
N PHE A 240 -4.64 16.47 -3.85
CA PHE A 240 -5.13 16.56 -5.23
C PHE A 240 -6.63 16.85 -5.30
N MET A 241 -7.44 16.16 -4.49
CA MET A 241 -8.88 16.37 -4.43
C MET A 241 -9.24 17.76 -3.88
N ALA A 242 -8.48 18.25 -2.89
CA ALA A 242 -8.68 19.58 -2.33
C ALA A 242 -8.32 20.68 -3.34
N ALA A 243 -7.17 20.56 -4.01
CA ALA A 243 -6.73 21.47 -5.05
C ALA A 243 -7.72 21.50 -6.22
N HIS A 244 -8.19 20.33 -6.67
CA HIS A 244 -9.20 20.25 -7.74
C HIS A 244 -10.50 20.95 -7.34
N LYS A 245 -10.96 20.77 -6.10
CA LYS A 245 -12.13 21.48 -5.57
C LYS A 245 -11.91 23.00 -5.51
N ALA A 246 -10.67 23.44 -5.32
CA ALA A 246 -10.27 24.85 -5.34
C ALA A 246 -10.07 25.40 -6.77
N GLY A 247 -10.28 24.59 -7.82
CA GLY A 247 -10.18 25.01 -9.22
C GLY A 247 -8.85 24.68 -9.90
N TRP A 248 -7.97 23.91 -9.24
CA TRP A 248 -6.72 23.46 -9.86
C TRP A 248 -6.94 22.31 -10.87
N GLY A 249 -6.26 22.41 -12.01
CA GLY A 249 -6.46 21.54 -13.17
C GLY A 249 -7.69 21.91 -14.00
N THR A 250 -7.64 21.73 -15.32
CA THR A 250 -8.82 21.98 -16.17
C THR A 250 -9.95 20.99 -15.83
N LYS A 251 -11.17 21.28 -16.29
CA LYS A 251 -12.33 20.34 -16.28
C LYS A 251 -11.99 18.96 -16.90
N PHE A 252 -10.87 18.84 -17.63
CA PHE A 252 -10.40 17.64 -18.32
C PHE A 252 -8.92 17.27 -18.00
N GLY A 253 -8.31 17.83 -16.95
CA GLY A 253 -6.89 17.61 -16.60
C GLY A 253 -5.97 18.71 -17.16
N GLY A 254 -5.16 19.33 -16.29
CA GLY A 254 -4.25 20.44 -16.62
C GLY A 254 -2.90 19.97 -17.15
N GLY A 255 -2.34 20.76 -18.08
CA GLY A 255 -1.04 20.57 -18.71
C GLY A 255 0.13 20.71 -17.74
N ARG A 256 1.25 20.11 -18.11
CA ARG A 256 2.46 19.91 -17.30
C ARG A 256 3.40 21.13 -17.25
N ASP A 257 2.99 22.28 -17.79
CA ASP A 257 3.99 23.16 -18.40
C ASP A 257 4.52 24.29 -17.50
N GLU A 258 4.05 24.44 -16.26
CA GLU A 258 4.61 25.42 -15.32
C GLU A 258 4.86 24.79 -13.94
N GLU A 259 6.15 24.58 -13.61
CA GLU A 259 6.63 23.94 -12.36
C GLU A 259 6.19 24.69 -11.08
N ASP A 260 5.78 25.96 -11.23
CA ASP A 260 5.42 26.89 -10.15
C ASP A 260 3.97 27.41 -10.25
N GLU A 261 3.04 26.68 -10.87
CA GLU A 261 1.63 27.12 -10.88
C GLU A 261 1.07 27.29 -9.45
N PRO A 262 0.48 28.45 -9.13
CA PRO A 262 -0.23 28.63 -7.87
C PRO A 262 -1.39 27.63 -7.78
N GLY A 263 -1.36 26.77 -6.77
CA GLY A 263 -2.39 25.76 -6.53
C GLY A 263 -1.99 24.32 -6.82
N ARG A 264 -0.73 24.05 -7.25
CA ARG A 264 -0.21 22.67 -7.36
C ARG A 264 -0.46 21.90 -6.05
N PRO A 265 -1.03 20.68 -6.10
CA PRO A 265 -1.26 19.87 -4.91
C PRO A 265 0.08 19.56 -4.26
N ARG A 266 0.20 19.89 -2.98
CA ARG A 266 1.34 19.52 -2.15
C ARG A 266 0.83 18.81 -0.90
N LEU A 267 1.67 17.93 -0.36
CA LEU A 267 1.41 17.34 0.94
C LEU A 267 1.28 18.45 1.99
N ASP A 268 0.38 18.22 2.93
CA ASP A 268 0.21 19.09 4.08
C ASP A 268 1.56 19.21 4.82
N PRO A 269 2.07 20.44 5.10
CA PRO A 269 3.39 20.63 5.73
C PRO A 269 3.54 19.85 7.04
N ASP A 270 2.45 19.68 7.80
CA ASP A 270 2.46 18.93 9.05
C ASP A 270 2.80 17.45 8.83
N VAL A 271 2.45 16.89 7.67
CA VAL A 271 2.79 15.52 7.30
C VAL A 271 4.29 15.38 7.11
N LEU A 272 4.89 16.28 6.32
CA LEU A 272 6.32 16.23 6.00
C LEU A 272 7.21 16.58 7.19
N THR A 273 6.79 17.55 8.02
CA THR A 273 7.57 18.03 9.17
C THR A 273 7.90 16.88 10.12
N TRP A 274 6.90 16.10 10.52
CA TRP A 274 7.12 14.95 11.39
C TRP A 274 8.04 13.88 10.77
N LEU A 275 7.92 13.64 9.46
CA LEU A 275 8.78 12.68 8.75
C LEU A 275 10.23 13.17 8.68
N LEU A 276 10.45 14.45 8.42
CA LEU A 276 11.79 15.04 8.29
C LEU A 276 12.51 15.20 9.63
N ASP A 277 11.79 15.61 10.68
CA ASP A 277 12.38 15.88 12.01
C ASP A 277 12.80 14.61 12.76
N ARG A 278 12.37 13.44 12.27
CA ARG A 278 12.68 12.18 12.92
C ARG A 278 14.12 11.75 12.64
N LYS A 279 14.89 11.57 13.73
CA LYS A 279 16.18 10.88 13.68
C LYS A 279 15.96 9.41 13.35
N HIS A 280 16.49 8.98 12.21
CA HIS A 280 16.46 7.58 11.83
C HIS A 280 17.59 6.85 12.57
N PRO A 281 17.33 5.68 13.18
CA PRO A 281 18.41 4.88 13.74
C PRO A 281 19.39 4.52 12.61
N GLU A 282 20.69 4.72 12.85
CA GLU A 282 21.74 4.22 11.95
C GLU A 282 21.64 2.68 11.93
N CYS A 283 21.53 2.10 10.74
CA CYS A 283 21.47 0.66 10.52
C CYS A 283 22.86 0.03 10.62
#